data_AF-A0A832BQW5-F1
#
_entry.id   AF-A0A832BQW5-F1
#
_cell.length_a   1.000
_cell.length_b   1.000
_cell.length_c   1.000
_cell.angle_alpha   90.00
_cell.angle_beta   90.00
_cell.angle_gamma   90.00
#
_symmetry.space_group_name_H-M   'P 1'
#
loop_
_entity.id
_entity.type
_entity.pdbx_description
1 polymer ?
#
loop_
_entity_poly.entity_id
_entity_poly.type
_entity_poly.pdbx_seq_one_letter_code
_entity_poly.pdbx_strand_id
1 'polypeptide(L)'
;MKLSQIHYCRECRVSHSLSIKNLKNSYLEKPSNLRGAVRSPDLSILNDYAYKNVVKKAEHMVSLSRLATEVAKEWKPGRVLLVSFMGGHRLVKERIIRHAKRWMDYANIDFDFKDRKKPGHIRISFDKNDGSWSCVGTQALTVDSSEATMNFGWLSPTLDDVEYSRVVLHEFGHALGCIHEHERPDNGIPWDKKKVYEYYAATDGWNKEEVDSQVFDYYDRDQIRASKLDRKSIMMYPVPEELTKGRYSIGWNTDFSAEDKKFIRKVYPSR
;
A
#
# COMPACT_ATOMS: atom_id res chain seq x y z
N MET A 1 -24.38 6.81 3.13
CA MET A 1 -23.57 5.98 2.21
C MET A 1 -24.12 4.56 2.31
N LYS A 2 -24.36 3.84 1.21
CA LYS A 2 -24.85 2.45 1.33
C LYS A 2 -23.69 1.57 1.74
N LEU A 3 -23.81 0.86 2.86
CA LEU A 3 -22.77 -0.02 3.37
C LEU A 3 -22.35 -1.08 2.33
N SER A 4 -23.31 -1.65 1.59
CA SER A 4 -23.07 -2.64 0.53
C SER A 4 -22.23 -2.16 -0.66
N GLN A 5 -21.89 -0.87 -0.73
CA GLN A 5 -21.01 -0.29 -1.75
C GLN A 5 -19.60 -0.03 -1.22
N ILE A 6 -19.32 -0.45 0.01
CA ILE A 6 -18.01 -0.28 0.63
C ILE A 6 -17.18 -1.51 0.35
N HIS A 7 -16.21 -1.33 -0.54
CA HIS A 7 -15.18 -2.32 -0.80
C HIS A 7 -13.90 -1.87 -0.12
N TYR A 8 -13.47 -2.60 0.90
CA TYR A 8 -12.16 -2.39 1.52
C TYR A 8 -11.09 -2.98 0.63
N CYS A 9 -9.99 -2.26 0.45
CA CYS A 9 -8.79 -2.84 -0.12
C CYS A 9 -8.15 -3.74 0.94
N ARG A 10 -7.71 -4.91 0.50
CA ARG A 10 -7.04 -5.88 1.36
C ARG A 10 -5.55 -5.61 1.33
N GLU A 11 -4.89 -5.41 2.46
CA GLU A 11 -3.43 -5.30 2.42
C GLU A 11 -2.78 -6.62 1.95
N CYS A 12 -1.76 -6.51 1.09
CA CYS A 12 -0.91 -7.63 0.73
C CYS A 12 -0.07 -8.06 1.95
N ARG A 13 -0.55 -9.05 2.70
CA ARG A 13 0.16 -9.59 3.86
C ARG A 13 1.30 -10.49 3.42
N VAL A 14 2.51 -10.11 3.83
CA VAL A 14 3.72 -10.89 3.62
C VAL A 14 4.07 -11.64 4.90
N SER A 15 4.43 -12.93 4.79
CA SER A 15 4.88 -13.74 5.93
C SER A 15 6.15 -13.19 6.59
N HIS A 16 6.48 -13.67 7.80
CA HIS A 16 7.70 -13.26 8.51
C HIS A 16 9.00 -13.57 7.73
N SER A 17 9.00 -14.60 6.87
CA SER A 17 10.16 -14.88 5.99
C SER A 17 10.24 -13.91 4.81
N LEU A 18 9.10 -13.37 4.37
CA LEU A 18 9.02 -12.34 3.33
C LEU A 18 9.36 -10.95 3.86
N SER A 19 9.16 -10.66 5.15
CA SER A 19 9.52 -9.37 5.75
C SER A 19 11.03 -9.10 5.69
N ILE A 20 11.88 -10.10 5.95
CA ILE A 20 13.34 -9.98 5.83
C ILE A 20 13.78 -9.83 4.37
N LYS A 21 13.11 -10.53 3.43
CA LYS A 21 13.36 -10.32 1.99
C LYS A 21 12.98 -8.90 1.56
N ASN A 22 11.87 -8.37 2.08
CA ASN A 22 11.44 -7.01 1.82
C ASN A 22 12.43 -5.98 2.41
N LEU A 23 12.95 -6.22 3.61
CA LEU A 23 14.04 -5.40 4.18
C LEU A 23 15.23 -5.31 3.23
N LYS A 24 15.70 -6.45 2.73
CA LYS A 24 16.79 -6.49 1.76
C LYS A 24 16.45 -5.69 0.49
N ASN A 25 15.29 -5.95 -0.11
CA ASN A 25 14.88 -5.28 -1.35
C ASN A 25 14.73 -3.77 -1.18
N SER A 26 14.11 -3.33 -0.08
CA SER A 26 13.97 -1.91 0.25
C SER A 26 15.32 -1.23 0.47
N TYR A 27 16.22 -1.87 1.23
CA TYR A 27 17.56 -1.33 1.48
C TYR A 27 18.39 -1.24 0.19
N LEU A 28 18.30 -2.22 -0.70
CA LEU A 28 18.97 -2.19 -2.01
C LEU A 28 18.38 -1.13 -2.95
N GLU A 29 17.05 -0.93 -2.92
CA GLU A 29 16.38 0.10 -3.71
C GLU A 29 16.79 1.50 -3.26
N LYS A 30 16.76 1.75 -1.94
CA LYS A 30 17.04 3.05 -1.33
C LYS A 30 17.58 2.84 0.09
N PRO A 31 18.91 2.91 0.32
CA PRO A 31 19.49 2.69 1.65
C PRO A 31 18.93 3.61 2.75
N SER A 32 18.49 4.82 2.38
CA SER A 32 17.84 5.77 3.29
C SER A 32 16.43 5.37 3.74
N ASN A 33 15.93 4.21 3.31
CA ASN A 33 14.68 3.64 3.81
C ASN A 33 14.82 3.08 5.23
N LEU A 34 16.04 2.78 5.68
CA LEU A 34 16.30 2.49 7.09
C LEU A 34 16.08 3.76 7.90
N ARG A 35 15.14 3.71 8.84
CA ARG A 35 14.78 4.84 9.70
C ARG A 35 15.58 4.81 11.00
N GLY A 36 15.84 6.00 11.56
CA GLY A 36 16.50 6.14 12.85
C GLY A 36 17.99 5.79 12.84
N ALA A 37 18.60 5.83 14.03
CA ALA A 37 20.00 5.46 14.22
C ALA A 37 20.13 3.93 14.26
N VAL A 38 20.37 3.30 13.11
CA VAL A 38 20.68 1.87 13.07
C VAL A 38 22.07 1.64 13.66
N ARG A 39 22.18 0.72 14.62
CA ARG A 39 23.47 0.37 15.25
C ARG A 39 24.44 -0.19 14.21
N SER A 40 25.72 0.21 14.29
CA SER A 40 26.77 -0.24 13.37
C SER A 40 26.84 -1.77 13.17
N PRO A 41 26.73 -2.61 14.23
CA PRO A 41 26.70 -4.07 14.06
C PRO A 41 25.52 -4.56 13.21
N ASP A 42 24.33 -3.99 13.42
CA ASP A 42 23.11 -4.35 12.69
C ASP A 42 23.22 -3.95 11.21
N LEU A 43 23.84 -2.79 10.91
CA LEU A 43 24.16 -2.37 9.54
C LEU A 43 25.15 -3.32 8.86
N SER A 44 26.18 -3.79 9.57
CA SER A 44 27.12 -4.76 9.01
C SER A 44 26.43 -6.08 8.67
N ILE A 45 25.53 -6.57 9.53
CA ILE A 45 24.73 -7.78 9.31
C ILE A 45 23.83 -7.59 8.08
N LEU A 46 23.13 -6.46 8.00
CA LEU A 46 22.28 -6.15 6.86
C LEU A 46 23.07 -6.04 5.55
N ASN A 47 24.24 -5.42 5.55
CA ASN A 47 25.09 -5.34 4.36
C ASN A 47 25.54 -6.72 3.86
N ASP A 48 25.97 -7.60 4.77
CA ASP A 48 26.33 -8.98 4.42
C ASP A 48 25.13 -9.75 3.84
N TYR A 49 23.93 -9.58 4.41
CA TYR A 49 22.72 -10.21 3.89
C TYR A 49 22.26 -9.62 2.54
N ALA A 50 22.23 -8.29 2.42
CA ALA A 50 21.71 -7.60 1.24
C ALA A 50 22.60 -7.83 0.02
N TYR A 51 23.91 -7.65 0.16
CA TYR A 51 24.85 -7.70 -0.96
C TYR A 51 25.48 -9.08 -1.19
N LYS A 52 25.63 -9.89 -0.14
CA LYS A 52 26.32 -11.20 -0.24
C LYS A 52 25.38 -12.38 0.02
N ASN A 53 24.16 -12.14 0.47
CA ASN A 53 23.20 -13.18 0.85
C ASN A 53 23.72 -14.09 1.98
N VAL A 54 24.51 -13.53 2.90
CA VAL A 54 25.14 -14.27 4.02
C VAL A 54 24.50 -13.89 5.36
N VAL A 55 24.07 -14.89 6.12
CA VAL A 55 23.70 -14.77 7.54
C VAL A 55 24.63 -15.67 8.34
N LYS A 56 25.54 -15.07 9.12
CA LYS A 56 26.64 -15.81 9.78
C LYS A 56 26.23 -16.55 11.05
N LYS A 57 25.21 -16.08 11.76
CA LYS A 57 24.76 -16.62 13.05
C LYS A 57 23.24 -16.55 13.18
N ALA A 58 22.65 -17.44 13.98
CA ALA A 58 21.21 -17.43 14.25
C ALA A 58 20.74 -16.11 14.89
N GLU A 59 21.52 -15.51 15.79
CA GLU A 59 21.22 -14.20 16.43
C GLU A 59 21.11 -13.04 15.43
N HIS A 60 21.74 -13.15 14.25
CA HIS A 60 21.62 -12.14 13.20
C HIS A 60 20.21 -12.09 12.62
N MET A 61 19.46 -13.20 12.66
CA MET A 61 18.07 -13.22 12.20
C MET A 61 17.18 -12.33 13.06
N VAL A 62 17.41 -12.29 14.37
CA VAL A 62 16.68 -11.38 15.28
C VAL A 62 16.93 -9.93 14.92
N SER A 63 18.19 -9.60 14.58
CA SER A 63 18.57 -8.25 14.16
C SER A 63 17.90 -7.86 12.83
N LEU A 64 17.87 -8.77 11.85
CA LEU A 64 17.19 -8.55 10.57
C LEU A 64 15.67 -8.44 10.73
N SER A 65 15.04 -9.27 11.58
CA SER A 65 13.59 -9.17 11.86
C SER A 65 13.23 -7.81 12.46
N ARG A 66 14.04 -7.28 13.37
CA ARG A 66 13.83 -5.94 13.94
C ARG A 66 13.98 -4.84 12.89
N LEU A 67 15.01 -4.92 12.04
CA LEU A 67 15.17 -3.94 10.96
C LEU A 67 14.02 -4.00 9.94
N ALA A 68 13.44 -5.19 9.73
CA ALA A 68 12.32 -5.36 8.81
C ALA A 68 11.04 -4.66 9.27
N THR A 69 10.89 -4.35 10.55
CA THR A 69 9.76 -3.55 11.06
C THR A 69 10.01 -2.05 10.95
N GLU A 70 11.27 -1.62 10.81
CA GLU A 70 11.67 -0.19 10.82
C GLU A 70 11.92 0.39 9.42
N VAL A 71 11.89 -0.46 8.38
CA VAL A 71 12.24 -0.09 7.01
C VAL A 71 11.05 0.53 6.26
N ALA A 72 11.25 1.69 5.64
CA ALA A 72 10.29 2.23 4.68
C ALA A 72 10.22 1.34 3.43
N LYS A 73 9.14 1.43 2.64
CA LYS A 73 8.96 0.62 1.42
C LYS A 73 8.99 1.47 0.15
N GLU A 74 9.46 2.71 0.25
CA GLU A 74 9.47 3.68 -0.84
C GLU A 74 10.47 3.28 -1.93
N TRP A 75 10.16 3.60 -3.18
CA TRP A 75 11.11 3.47 -4.29
C TRP A 75 12.17 4.57 -4.23
N LYS A 76 13.22 4.43 -5.05
CA LYS A 76 14.17 5.51 -5.27
C LYS A 76 13.53 6.63 -6.11
N PRO A 77 13.69 7.93 -5.76
CA PRO A 77 13.28 9.01 -6.64
C PRO A 77 13.94 8.93 -8.02
N GLY A 78 13.17 9.17 -9.08
CA GLY A 78 13.53 9.00 -10.49
C GLY A 78 13.46 7.55 -10.98
N ARG A 79 12.86 6.63 -10.21
CA ARG A 79 12.70 5.23 -10.62
C ARG A 79 11.65 5.11 -11.72
N VAL A 80 11.96 4.30 -12.74
CA VAL A 80 10.99 3.82 -13.72
C VAL A 80 10.39 2.50 -13.24
N LEU A 81 9.11 2.52 -12.91
CA LEU A 81 8.33 1.36 -12.50
C LEU A 81 7.65 0.74 -13.73
N LEU A 82 8.14 -0.44 -14.13
CA LEU A 82 7.50 -1.26 -15.15
C LEU A 82 6.16 -1.79 -14.62
N VAL A 83 5.09 -1.58 -15.39
CA VAL A 83 3.73 -2.02 -15.06
C VAL A 83 3.23 -2.97 -16.14
N SER A 84 2.74 -4.13 -15.74
CA SER A 84 2.21 -5.17 -16.64
C SER A 84 0.76 -5.52 -16.29
N PHE A 85 -0.05 -5.77 -17.31
CA PHE A 85 -1.44 -6.23 -17.14
C PHE A 85 -1.54 -7.73 -17.38
N MET A 86 -2.07 -8.46 -16.41
CA MET A 86 -2.33 -9.90 -16.48
C MET A 86 -3.76 -10.14 -16.98
N GLY A 87 -3.99 -9.91 -18.27
CA GLY A 87 -5.33 -9.93 -18.86
C GLY A 87 -6.03 -8.57 -18.77
N GLY A 88 -7.37 -8.54 -18.74
CA GLY A 88 -8.18 -7.32 -18.61
C GLY A 88 -8.62 -6.67 -19.92
N HIS A 89 -9.76 -5.97 -19.87
CA HIS A 89 -10.37 -5.31 -21.02
C HIS A 89 -9.61 -4.03 -21.42
N ARG A 90 -9.45 -3.78 -22.73
CA ARG A 90 -8.68 -2.63 -23.25
C ARG A 90 -9.09 -1.28 -22.63
N LEU A 91 -10.39 -0.97 -22.63
CA LEU A 91 -10.91 0.29 -22.07
C LEU A 91 -10.63 0.43 -20.56
N VAL A 92 -10.61 -0.68 -19.81
CA VAL A 92 -10.30 -0.66 -18.38
C VAL A 92 -8.82 -0.30 -18.18
N LYS A 93 -7.92 -0.94 -18.95
CA LYS A 93 -6.48 -0.64 -18.93
C LYS A 93 -6.18 0.81 -19.25
N GLU A 94 -6.80 1.36 -20.29
CA GLU A 94 -6.61 2.75 -20.71
C GLU A 94 -6.98 3.74 -19.60
N ARG A 95 -8.07 3.47 -18.87
CA ARG A 95 -8.52 4.30 -17.75
C ARG A 95 -7.62 4.15 -16.53
N ILE A 96 -7.15 2.93 -16.22
CA ILE A 96 -6.14 2.71 -15.18
C ILE A 96 -4.86 3.51 -15.48
N ILE A 97 -4.34 3.40 -16.70
CA ILE A 97 -3.13 4.14 -17.13
C ILE A 97 -3.31 5.64 -16.93
N ARG A 98 -4.47 6.18 -17.35
CA ARG A 98 -4.77 7.61 -17.24
C ARG A 98 -4.72 8.09 -15.79
N HIS A 99 -5.40 7.39 -14.88
CA HIS A 99 -5.46 7.79 -13.47
C HIS A 99 -4.13 7.54 -12.75
N ALA A 100 -3.49 6.39 -12.97
CA ALA A 100 -2.19 6.07 -12.38
C ALA A 100 -1.11 7.11 -12.70
N LYS A 101 -1.07 7.60 -13.95
CA LYS A 101 -0.10 8.62 -14.38
C LYS A 101 -0.21 9.95 -13.64
N ARG A 102 -1.36 10.27 -13.02
CA ARG A 102 -1.54 11.52 -12.27
C ARG A 102 -0.61 11.63 -11.06
N TRP A 103 -0.14 10.51 -10.52
CA TRP A 103 0.89 10.51 -9.48
C TRP A 103 2.21 11.11 -9.97
N MET A 104 2.54 10.97 -11.27
CA MET A 104 3.81 11.45 -11.86
C MET A 104 3.90 12.98 -11.89
N ASP A 105 2.77 13.69 -11.77
CA ASP A 105 2.76 15.16 -11.67
C ASP A 105 3.29 15.66 -10.31
N TYR A 106 3.34 14.78 -9.32
CA TYR A 106 3.68 15.10 -7.93
C TYR A 106 4.82 14.26 -7.38
N ALA A 107 5.06 13.08 -7.92
CA ALA A 107 6.11 12.17 -7.50
C ALA A 107 7.17 12.10 -8.61
N ASN A 108 8.45 12.25 -8.25
CA ASN A 108 9.56 11.92 -9.15
C ASN A 108 9.67 10.39 -9.32
N ILE A 109 8.74 9.81 -10.07
CA ILE A 109 8.60 8.39 -10.45
C ILE A 109 7.97 8.34 -11.84
N ASP A 110 8.41 7.39 -12.67
CA ASP A 110 7.79 7.12 -13.97
C ASP A 110 7.09 5.77 -13.98
N PHE A 111 5.88 5.70 -14.51
CA PHE A 111 5.21 4.44 -14.80
C PHE A 111 5.33 4.08 -16.28
N ASP A 112 5.94 2.94 -16.57
CA ASP A 112 6.07 2.40 -17.93
C ASP A 112 5.12 1.22 -18.14
N PHE A 113 4.05 1.48 -18.90
CA PHE A 113 3.01 0.52 -19.25
C PHE A 113 3.24 -0.16 -20.61
N LYS A 114 4.44 -0.01 -21.22
CA LYS A 114 4.75 -0.70 -22.47
C LYS A 114 4.70 -2.21 -22.27
N ASP A 115 4.15 -2.90 -23.26
CA ASP A 115 4.14 -4.36 -23.25
C ASP A 115 5.56 -4.91 -23.36
N ARG A 116 5.89 -5.88 -22.51
CA ARG A 116 7.25 -6.40 -22.31
C ARG A 116 7.20 -7.90 -22.08
N LYS A 117 8.21 -8.60 -22.60
CA LYS A 117 8.35 -10.06 -22.40
C LYS A 117 8.58 -10.44 -20.93
N LYS A 118 9.22 -9.56 -20.16
CA LYS A 118 9.47 -9.77 -18.72
C LYS A 118 8.37 -9.07 -17.92
N PRO A 119 7.81 -9.74 -16.89
CA PRO A 119 6.85 -9.12 -15.98
C PRO A 119 7.42 -7.86 -15.32
N GLY A 120 6.58 -6.84 -15.16
CA GLY A 120 6.92 -5.60 -14.47
C GLY A 120 7.05 -5.75 -12.95
N HIS A 121 7.47 -4.66 -12.29
CA HIS A 121 7.44 -4.58 -10.83
C HIS A 121 5.99 -4.59 -10.34
N ILE A 122 5.12 -3.83 -11.00
CA ILE A 122 3.68 -3.79 -10.74
C ILE A 122 2.98 -4.70 -11.75
N ARG A 123 2.23 -5.70 -11.28
CA ARG A 123 1.55 -6.71 -12.10
C ARG A 123 0.08 -6.72 -11.72
N ILE A 124 -0.76 -6.22 -12.62
CA ILE A 124 -2.15 -5.91 -12.37
C ILE A 124 -3.05 -7.05 -12.85
N SER A 125 -3.75 -7.71 -11.93
CA SER A 125 -4.82 -8.66 -12.22
C SER A 125 -6.21 -8.04 -12.09
N PHE A 126 -7.23 -8.81 -12.47
CA PHE A 126 -8.65 -8.40 -12.50
C PHE A 126 -9.56 -9.49 -11.91
N ASP A 127 -9.11 -10.15 -10.84
CA ASP A 127 -9.91 -11.16 -10.15
C ASP A 127 -11.03 -10.48 -9.35
N LYS A 128 -12.28 -10.78 -9.73
CA LYS A 128 -13.46 -10.19 -9.09
C LYS A 128 -13.71 -10.72 -7.69
N ASN A 129 -13.15 -11.87 -7.35
CA ASN A 129 -13.33 -12.50 -6.04
C ASN A 129 -12.28 -12.04 -5.01
N ASP A 130 -11.27 -11.27 -5.43
CA ASP A 130 -10.13 -10.88 -4.60
C ASP A 130 -10.11 -9.37 -4.25
N GLY A 131 -11.22 -8.66 -4.50
CA GLY A 131 -11.34 -7.24 -4.19
C GLY A 131 -10.38 -6.36 -5.00
N SER A 132 -10.02 -5.17 -4.49
CA SER A 132 -8.93 -4.37 -5.07
C SER A 132 -7.84 -4.22 -4.02
N TRP A 133 -6.58 -4.29 -4.44
CA TRP A 133 -5.45 -4.21 -3.53
C TRP A 133 -4.14 -3.93 -4.28
N SER A 134 -3.12 -3.54 -3.54
CA SER A 134 -1.75 -3.45 -4.04
C SER A 134 -0.75 -3.82 -2.95
N CYS A 135 0.39 -4.41 -3.35
CA CYS A 135 1.58 -4.43 -2.51
C CYS A 135 2.02 -3.00 -2.17
N VAL A 136 2.59 -2.81 -0.98
CA VAL A 136 3.09 -1.50 -0.56
C VAL A 136 4.53 -1.32 -1.04
N GLY A 137 4.72 -0.49 -2.05
CA GLY A 137 6.03 -0.10 -2.56
C GLY A 137 6.92 -1.29 -2.96
N THR A 138 8.13 -1.36 -2.43
CA THR A 138 9.13 -2.40 -2.73
C THR A 138 8.72 -3.81 -2.28
N GLN A 139 7.62 -3.98 -1.54
CA GLN A 139 7.05 -5.31 -1.29
C GLN A 139 6.71 -6.05 -2.58
N ALA A 140 6.39 -5.32 -3.65
CA ALA A 140 6.16 -5.91 -4.96
C ALA A 140 7.36 -6.74 -5.49
N LEU A 141 8.57 -6.48 -4.99
CA LEU A 141 9.80 -7.20 -5.34
C LEU A 141 9.95 -8.54 -4.62
N THR A 142 9.12 -8.83 -3.61
CA THR A 142 9.13 -10.12 -2.90
C THR A 142 8.14 -11.13 -3.46
N VAL A 143 7.20 -10.68 -4.28
CA VAL A 143 6.16 -11.51 -4.90
C VAL A 143 6.69 -12.20 -6.14
N ASP A 144 6.30 -13.45 -6.36
CA ASP A 144 6.74 -14.22 -7.51
C ASP A 144 6.36 -13.52 -8.83
N SER A 145 7.23 -13.65 -9.84
CA SER A 145 7.05 -12.98 -11.13
C SER A 145 5.77 -13.42 -11.89
N SER A 146 5.22 -14.59 -11.55
CA SER A 146 3.98 -15.11 -12.12
C SER A 146 2.71 -14.67 -11.36
N GLU A 147 2.85 -14.07 -10.18
CA GLU A 147 1.75 -13.64 -9.33
C GLU A 147 1.50 -12.13 -9.46
N ALA A 148 0.27 -11.69 -9.23
CA ALA A 148 -0.07 -10.27 -9.23
C ALA A 148 0.57 -9.53 -8.04
N THR A 149 0.85 -8.24 -8.21
CA THR A 149 1.21 -7.32 -7.11
C THR A 149 0.18 -6.22 -6.91
N MET A 150 -0.88 -6.24 -7.71
CA MET A 150 -2.03 -5.37 -7.61
C MET A 150 -3.23 -6.05 -8.26
N ASN A 151 -4.43 -5.86 -7.73
CA ASN A 151 -5.67 -6.35 -8.31
C ASN A 151 -6.73 -5.24 -8.36
N PHE A 152 -7.56 -5.25 -9.40
CA PHE A 152 -8.78 -4.44 -9.46
C PHE A 152 -9.99 -5.34 -9.69
N GLY A 153 -10.78 -5.57 -8.63
CA GLY A 153 -11.84 -6.59 -8.65
C GLY A 153 -13.16 -6.15 -9.27
N TRP A 154 -13.46 -4.85 -9.32
CA TRP A 154 -14.78 -4.36 -9.77
C TRP A 154 -14.73 -3.35 -10.92
N LEU A 155 -13.54 -3.03 -11.44
CA LEU A 155 -13.44 -2.11 -12.58
C LEU A 155 -14.02 -2.71 -13.85
N SER A 156 -14.97 -1.99 -14.46
CA SER A 156 -15.63 -2.38 -15.70
C SER A 156 -15.67 -1.22 -16.71
N PRO A 157 -15.84 -1.48 -18.02
CA PRO A 157 -15.90 -0.42 -19.02
C PRO A 157 -16.97 0.64 -18.77
N THR A 158 -18.09 0.27 -18.13
CA THR A 158 -19.27 1.13 -17.91
C THR A 158 -19.27 1.86 -16.57
N LEU A 159 -18.32 1.53 -15.67
CA LEU A 159 -18.23 2.16 -14.35
C LEU A 159 -17.83 3.64 -14.46
N ASP A 160 -18.36 4.48 -13.58
CA ASP A 160 -18.12 5.92 -13.58
C ASP A 160 -16.63 6.27 -13.40
N ASP A 161 -16.16 7.36 -14.01
CA ASP A 161 -14.74 7.76 -13.92
C ASP A 161 -14.33 8.29 -12.55
N VAL A 162 -15.29 8.76 -11.75
CA VAL A 162 -15.08 9.11 -10.35
C VAL A 162 -14.61 7.89 -9.55
N GLU A 163 -15.18 6.72 -9.82
CA GLU A 163 -14.80 5.48 -9.13
C GLU A 163 -13.44 4.96 -9.61
N TYR A 164 -13.12 5.11 -10.89
CA TYR A 164 -11.76 4.85 -11.38
C TYR A 164 -10.73 5.77 -10.73
N SER A 165 -11.02 7.08 -10.67
CA SER A 165 -10.16 8.05 -10.00
C SER A 165 -9.91 7.64 -8.56
N ARG A 166 -10.96 7.30 -7.82
CA ARG A 166 -10.86 6.83 -6.43
C ARG A 166 -9.95 5.61 -6.29
N VAL A 167 -10.33 4.48 -6.89
CA VAL A 167 -9.66 3.20 -6.61
C VAL A 167 -8.28 3.14 -7.25
N VAL A 168 -8.10 3.66 -8.48
CA VAL A 168 -6.80 3.59 -9.15
C VAL A 168 -5.78 4.48 -8.45
N LEU A 169 -6.16 5.70 -8.05
CA LEU A 169 -5.25 6.56 -7.32
C LEU A 169 -4.85 5.95 -5.96
N HIS A 170 -5.80 5.33 -5.27
CA HIS A 170 -5.58 4.64 -4.00
C HIS A 170 -4.59 3.48 -4.14
N GLU A 171 -4.86 2.53 -5.05
CA GLU A 171 -3.99 1.37 -5.24
C GLU A 171 -2.58 1.75 -5.74
N PHE A 172 -2.48 2.76 -6.62
CA PHE A 172 -1.17 3.27 -7.01
C PHE A 172 -0.48 4.06 -5.89
N GLY A 173 -1.22 4.62 -4.94
CA GLY A 173 -0.67 5.18 -3.70
C GLY A 173 0.05 4.10 -2.88
N HIS A 174 -0.57 2.94 -2.69
CA HIS A 174 0.08 1.77 -2.10
C HIS A 174 1.30 1.31 -2.91
N ALA A 175 1.18 1.20 -4.22
CA ALA A 175 2.31 0.83 -5.08
C ALA A 175 3.49 1.82 -4.96
N LEU A 176 3.25 3.06 -4.53
CA LEU A 176 4.25 4.08 -4.22
C LEU A 176 4.70 4.09 -2.74
N GLY A 177 4.21 3.16 -1.92
CA GLY A 177 4.61 3.03 -0.53
C GLY A 177 3.74 3.80 0.47
N CYS A 178 2.61 4.37 0.04
CA CYS A 178 1.64 4.97 0.95
C CYS A 178 0.89 3.87 1.72
N ILE A 179 0.56 4.14 2.97
CA ILE A 179 -0.27 3.28 3.83
C ILE A 179 -1.60 3.97 4.09
N HIS A 180 -2.58 3.26 4.66
CA HIS A 180 -3.88 3.87 4.86
C HIS A 180 -3.86 4.91 5.96
N GLU A 181 -4.55 6.00 5.72
CA GLU A 181 -4.55 7.14 6.64
C GLU A 181 -5.48 6.94 7.84
N HIS A 182 -6.24 5.85 7.88
CA HIS A 182 -7.00 5.40 9.04
C HIS A 182 -6.19 4.49 9.97
N GLU A 183 -5.10 3.86 9.52
CA GLU A 183 -4.25 2.97 10.35
C GLU A 183 -3.24 3.74 11.20
N ARG A 184 -3.48 5.04 11.39
CA ARG A 184 -2.65 5.88 12.23
C ARG A 184 -3.17 5.91 13.67
N PRO A 185 -2.28 5.88 14.67
CA PRO A 185 -2.67 5.77 16.07
C PRO A 185 -3.39 7.01 16.60
N ASP A 186 -3.41 8.12 15.85
CA ASP A 186 -4.11 9.37 16.15
C ASP A 186 -5.33 9.62 15.24
N ASN A 187 -5.90 8.59 14.58
CA ASN A 187 -7.04 8.73 13.68
C ASN A 187 -8.32 9.29 14.35
N GLY A 188 -8.45 9.12 15.67
CA GLY A 188 -9.59 9.55 16.48
C GLY A 188 -10.94 8.97 16.05
N ILE A 189 -10.98 7.86 15.30
CA ILE A 189 -12.24 7.30 14.80
C ILE A 189 -12.99 6.60 15.96
N PRO A 190 -14.22 7.03 16.30
CA PRO A 190 -14.96 6.46 17.43
C PRO A 190 -15.71 5.20 17.01
N TRP A 191 -14.98 4.14 16.64
CA TRP A 191 -15.57 2.87 16.17
C TRP A 191 -16.56 2.26 17.18
N ASP A 192 -17.73 1.84 16.69
CA ASP A 192 -18.60 0.91 17.39
C ASP A 192 -18.15 -0.52 17.08
N LYS A 193 -17.16 -1.01 17.82
CA LYS A 193 -16.48 -2.29 17.53
C LYS A 193 -17.44 -3.46 17.33
N LYS A 194 -18.54 -3.51 18.09
CA LYS A 194 -19.54 -4.58 17.95
C LYS A 194 -20.16 -4.57 16.55
N LYS A 195 -20.63 -3.41 16.11
CA LYS A 195 -21.22 -3.24 14.77
C LYS A 195 -20.21 -3.50 13.66
N VAL A 196 -18.95 -3.11 13.87
CA VAL A 196 -17.88 -3.36 12.91
C VAL A 196 -17.65 -4.88 12.73
N TYR A 197 -17.49 -5.64 13.83
CA TYR A 197 -17.35 -7.10 13.73
C TYR A 197 -18.57 -7.75 13.06
N GLU A 198 -19.78 -7.38 13.48
CA GLU A 198 -21.03 -7.91 12.90
C GLU A 198 -21.14 -7.63 11.40
N TYR A 199 -20.73 -6.43 10.99
CA TYR A 199 -20.75 -6.01 9.60
C TYR A 199 -19.81 -6.85 8.74
N TYR A 200 -18.50 -6.88 9.06
CA TYR A 200 -17.52 -7.60 8.24
C TYR A 200 -17.65 -9.11 8.29
N ALA A 201 -18.13 -9.67 9.39
CA ALA A 201 -18.49 -11.09 9.44
C ALA A 201 -19.63 -11.41 8.45
N ALA A 202 -20.59 -10.49 8.28
CA ALA A 202 -21.72 -10.69 7.38
C ALA A 202 -21.40 -10.39 5.90
N THR A 203 -20.53 -9.42 5.62
CA THR A 203 -20.25 -8.98 4.24
C THR A 203 -19.05 -9.67 3.62
N ASP A 204 -17.97 -9.84 4.37
CA ASP A 204 -16.68 -10.32 3.87
C ASP A 204 -16.29 -11.68 4.47
N GLY A 205 -17.08 -12.17 5.42
CA GLY A 205 -16.82 -13.44 6.12
C GLY A 205 -15.63 -13.37 7.07
N TRP A 206 -15.17 -12.17 7.43
CA TRP A 206 -13.98 -11.99 8.25
C TRP A 206 -14.22 -12.44 9.68
N ASN A 207 -13.24 -13.15 10.24
CA ASN A 207 -13.19 -13.41 11.66
C ASN A 207 -12.73 -12.16 12.44
N LYS A 208 -12.77 -12.27 13.77
CA LYS A 208 -12.44 -11.16 14.65
C LYS A 208 -10.98 -10.70 14.48
N GLU A 209 -10.06 -11.65 14.34
CA GLU A 209 -8.63 -11.38 14.18
C GLU A 209 -8.34 -10.65 12.85
N GLU A 210 -9.07 -10.98 11.78
CA GLU A 210 -9.01 -10.28 10.50
C GLU A 210 -9.52 -8.85 10.64
N VAL A 211 -10.67 -8.63 11.28
CA VAL A 211 -11.20 -7.28 11.53
C VAL A 211 -10.24 -6.47 12.40
N ASP A 212 -9.72 -7.06 13.48
CA ASP A 212 -8.74 -6.42 14.35
C ASP A 212 -7.55 -5.92 13.53
N SER A 213 -6.97 -6.81 12.73
CA SER A 213 -5.75 -6.53 11.99
C SER A 213 -5.92 -5.74 10.68
N GLN A 214 -7.14 -5.57 10.16
CA GLN A 214 -7.42 -4.81 8.94
C GLN A 214 -8.13 -3.47 9.19
N VAL A 215 -8.79 -3.31 10.35
CA VAL A 215 -9.67 -2.15 10.62
C VAL A 215 -9.24 -1.39 11.88
N PHE A 216 -8.75 -2.09 12.90
CA PHE A 216 -8.44 -1.50 14.21
C PHE A 216 -6.95 -1.36 14.51
N ASP A 217 -6.13 -2.25 13.96
CA ASP A 217 -4.69 -2.20 14.16
C ASP A 217 -4.12 -0.93 13.50
N TYR A 218 -3.11 -0.38 14.17
CA TYR A 218 -2.44 0.84 13.74
C TYR A 218 -0.98 0.52 13.44
N TYR A 219 -0.41 1.21 12.47
CA TYR A 219 1.03 1.29 12.33
C TYR A 219 1.61 2.06 13.54
N ASP A 220 2.74 1.60 14.08
CA ASP A 220 3.46 2.35 15.11
C ASP A 220 3.87 3.72 14.56
N ARG A 221 3.85 4.79 15.39
CA ARG A 221 4.18 6.16 14.92
C ARG A 221 5.54 6.22 14.21
N ASP A 222 6.51 5.45 14.67
CA ASP A 222 7.86 5.39 14.10
C ASP A 222 7.89 4.72 12.71
N GLN A 223 6.87 3.92 12.40
CA GLN A 223 6.65 3.25 11.11
C GLN A 223 5.91 4.13 10.09
N ILE A 224 5.33 5.27 10.50
CA ILE A 224 4.59 6.16 9.60
C ILE A 224 5.39 7.43 9.27
N ARG A 225 5.56 7.73 7.98
CA ARG A 225 5.95 9.08 7.54
C ARG A 225 4.69 9.95 7.46
N ALA A 226 3.99 10.13 8.57
CA ALA A 226 2.72 10.87 8.58
C ALA A 226 2.92 12.35 8.94
N SER A 227 2.12 13.21 8.32
CA SER A 227 1.85 14.55 8.81
C SER A 227 0.63 14.51 9.77
N LYS A 228 -0.13 15.59 9.93
CA LYS A 228 -1.43 15.53 10.64
C LYS A 228 -2.43 14.66 9.87
N LEU A 229 -3.42 14.08 10.56
CA LEU A 229 -4.51 13.30 9.94
C LEU A 229 -5.18 14.13 8.82
N ASP A 230 -5.17 13.58 7.61
CA ASP A 230 -5.92 14.14 6.49
C ASP A 230 -7.12 13.27 6.14
N ARG A 231 -8.31 13.72 6.58
CA ARG A 231 -9.58 13.04 6.29
C ARG A 231 -9.99 13.10 4.81
N LYS A 232 -9.33 13.96 4.01
CA LYS A 232 -9.58 14.10 2.58
C LYS A 232 -8.56 13.34 1.73
N SER A 233 -7.59 12.66 2.36
CA SER A 233 -6.57 11.89 1.64
C SER A 233 -7.22 10.83 0.77
N ILE A 234 -6.67 10.62 -0.42
CA ILE A 234 -7.03 9.49 -1.28
C ILE A 234 -6.75 8.13 -0.62
N MET A 235 -5.86 8.09 0.38
CA MET A 235 -5.52 6.90 1.19
C MET A 235 -6.43 6.72 2.41
N MET A 236 -7.44 7.57 2.59
CA MET A 236 -8.42 7.45 3.66
C MET A 236 -9.54 6.49 3.27
N TYR A 237 -9.81 5.49 4.11
CA TYR A 237 -11.04 4.70 3.95
C TYR A 237 -12.27 5.50 4.39
N PRO A 238 -13.42 5.25 3.73
CA PRO A 238 -14.68 5.78 4.19
C PRO A 238 -14.96 5.18 5.57
N VAL A 239 -15.47 6.02 6.46
CA VAL A 239 -15.92 5.61 7.79
C VAL A 239 -17.44 5.83 7.79
N PRO A 240 -18.25 4.77 7.68
CA PRO A 240 -19.70 4.90 7.73
C PRO A 240 -20.16 5.30 9.12
N GLU A 241 -21.13 6.21 9.20
CA GLU A 241 -21.69 6.65 10.48
C GLU A 241 -22.28 5.48 11.26
N GLU A 242 -22.88 4.54 10.54
CA GLU A 242 -23.51 3.32 11.07
C GLU A 242 -22.53 2.45 11.88
N LEU A 243 -21.23 2.51 11.56
CA LEU A 243 -20.17 1.74 12.21
C LEU A 243 -19.45 2.52 13.33
N THR A 244 -19.90 3.73 13.66
CA THR A 244 -19.30 4.59 14.68
C THR A 244 -20.26 4.94 15.80
N LYS A 245 -19.70 5.47 16.89
CA LYS A 245 -20.45 6.05 17.99
C LYS A 245 -20.73 7.52 17.70
N GLY A 246 -22.01 7.90 17.74
CA GLY A 246 -22.45 9.27 17.48
C GLY A 246 -22.52 9.61 15.99
N ARG A 247 -22.44 10.90 15.67
CA ARG A 247 -22.53 11.42 14.29
C ARG A 247 -21.14 11.64 13.70
N TYR A 248 -20.40 10.55 13.46
CA TYR A 248 -19.07 10.60 12.87
C TYR A 248 -19.07 9.85 11.54
N SER A 249 -18.63 10.48 10.46
CA SER A 249 -18.37 9.78 9.21
C SER A 249 -17.25 10.41 8.40
N ILE A 250 -16.65 9.60 7.55
CA ILE A 250 -15.73 10.03 6.50
C ILE A 250 -16.28 9.45 5.19
N GLY A 251 -16.50 10.32 4.21
CA GLY A 251 -16.97 9.92 2.89
C GLY A 251 -15.86 9.35 2.02
N TRP A 252 -16.22 8.97 0.79
CA TRP A 252 -15.23 8.63 -0.22
C TRP A 252 -14.48 9.87 -0.71
N ASN A 253 -13.15 9.80 -0.68
CA ASN A 253 -12.30 10.78 -1.36
C ASN A 253 -11.97 10.24 -2.75
N THR A 254 -12.29 10.98 -3.79
CA THR A 254 -12.20 10.50 -5.18
C THR A 254 -11.08 11.16 -5.98
N ASP A 255 -10.32 12.06 -5.35
CA ASP A 255 -9.17 12.76 -5.92
C ASP A 255 -8.14 13.03 -4.80
N PHE A 256 -6.92 13.39 -5.17
CA PHE A 256 -5.87 13.81 -4.27
C PHE A 256 -6.27 15.02 -3.44
N SER A 257 -6.01 14.96 -2.14
CA SER A 257 -5.99 16.14 -1.28
C SER A 257 -4.77 17.03 -1.57
N ALA A 258 -4.74 18.22 -0.97
CA ALA A 258 -3.55 19.06 -1.03
C ALA A 258 -2.37 18.41 -0.27
N GLU A 259 -2.67 17.69 0.81
CA GLU A 259 -1.72 17.01 1.66
C GLU A 259 -1.13 15.77 0.98
N ASP A 260 -1.92 14.99 0.21
CA ASP A 260 -1.42 13.88 -0.62
C ASP A 260 -0.33 14.37 -1.58
N LYS A 261 -0.61 15.46 -2.29
CA LYS A 261 0.32 16.06 -3.27
C LYS A 261 1.58 16.61 -2.60
N LYS A 262 1.47 17.17 -1.40
CA LYS A 262 2.64 17.67 -0.64
C LYS A 262 3.48 16.51 -0.11
N PHE A 263 2.81 15.51 0.44
CA PHE A 263 3.43 14.32 1.02
C PHE A 263 4.24 13.57 -0.03
N ILE A 264 3.63 13.25 -1.17
CA ILE A 264 4.30 12.44 -2.19
C ILE A 264 5.48 13.17 -2.84
N ARG A 265 5.42 14.51 -2.98
CA ARG A 265 6.58 15.34 -3.39
C ARG A 265 7.74 15.24 -2.41
N LYS A 266 7.46 15.16 -1.11
CA LYS A 266 8.49 14.99 -0.08
C LYS A 266 9.11 13.58 -0.12
N VAL A 267 8.29 12.58 -0.40
CA VAL A 267 8.74 11.18 -0.54
C VAL A 267 9.60 11.01 -1.79
N TYR A 268 9.17 11.58 -2.91
CA TYR A 268 9.79 11.51 -4.22
C TYR A 268 10.11 12.91 -4.77
N PRO A 269 11.12 13.61 -4.21
CA PRO A 269 11.48 14.95 -4.65
C PRO A 269 12.04 14.95 -6.07
N SER A 270 11.74 15.99 -6.84
CA SER A 270 12.46 16.29 -8.07
C SER A 270 13.94 16.57 -7.77
N ARG A 271 14.81 16.33 -8.75
CA ARG A 271 16.21 16.79 -8.67
C ARG A 271 16.28 18.30 -8.72
#